data_AF-A0A5J9UB89-F1
#
_entry.id   AF-A0A5J9UB89-F1
#
_cell.length_a   1.000
_cell.length_b   1.000
_cell.length_c   1.000
_cell.angle_alpha   90.00
_cell.angle_beta   90.00
_cell.angle_gamma   90.00
#
_symmetry.space_group_name_H-M   'P 1'
#
loop_
_entity.id
_entity.type
_entity.pdbx_description
1 polymer ?
#
loop_
_entity_poly.entity_id
_entity_poly.type
_entity_poly.pdbx_seq_one_letter_code
_entity_poly.pdbx_strand_id
1 'polypeptide(L)'
;MQQPQGGRPRAPRFFRSGNLASRVFERQLMSPRPGANVNTIRQFYENLVPSYTIYDIDCPDYSFRKFTDDGKYLVAFSRNHQDLIVYRPIWLTYSCNEKCNPHDLPPKAKKFDSFFKELYSMPLASSNEYICKDFFLYMECHQFGLFATSTAQSNDTSATEGAINGVPSIEKITFYLVRLEDGVILDEKAFCNDFINLAHSIGAYLYEDLLCIVSLRYQTIHILQIRDSGNLVEVRKIGAFCREDDELFLHSHVQTSRGGSFLPGIKQRLLSYIFRKTWTEVPDQTLRVQHLKKKFYFHFQDYVDLIIWKVSRSTDQNLAFFAVYNMETTDIVSLYQNSSEELYSLFQHFYDHFHANPQNSSHGKFISSHSNNFHALDQLHIIKNKASSSSQFVKKMMASLPYTCQSQSPSPYFDLSLFRYDEKLISAIDRHRHCTEHPIKFMPVRQPNVVKFKIKPGSDSGTSDNRAKRISSFLFHPFFPLALSIQQTYMQPTVVNIHFRR
;
A
#
# COMPACT_ATOMS: atom_id res chain seq x y z
N MET A 1 53.38 -43.74 9.52
CA MET A 1 52.34 -42.76 9.87
C MET A 1 52.08 -41.85 8.69
N GLN A 2 50.93 -42.01 8.03
CA GLN A 2 50.19 -40.95 7.34
C GLN A 2 48.89 -41.60 6.84
N GLN A 3 47.79 -41.29 7.52
CA GLN A 3 46.45 -41.70 7.11
C GLN A 3 46.01 -40.86 5.89
N PRO A 4 45.38 -41.45 4.86
CA PRO A 4 44.76 -40.68 3.80
C PRO A 4 43.49 -40.01 4.31
N GLN A 5 43.35 -38.72 4.04
CA GLN A 5 42.18 -37.91 4.37
C GLN A 5 40.92 -38.47 3.70
N GLY A 6 40.00 -38.98 4.52
CA GLY A 6 38.67 -39.37 4.08
C GLY A 6 37.87 -38.14 3.62
N GLY A 7 37.62 -38.05 2.31
CA GLY A 7 36.64 -37.13 1.77
C GLY A 7 35.27 -37.42 2.38
N ARG A 8 34.68 -36.43 3.06
CA ARG A 8 33.28 -36.52 3.50
C ARG A 8 32.40 -36.75 2.27
N PRO A 9 31.57 -37.80 2.24
CA PRO A 9 30.62 -37.96 1.15
C PRO A 9 29.66 -36.76 1.17
N ARG A 10 29.55 -36.04 0.05
CA ARG A 10 28.45 -35.09 -0.15
C ARG A 10 27.15 -35.87 0.02
N ALA A 11 26.38 -35.55 1.06
CA ALA A 11 25.05 -36.10 1.25
C ALA A 11 24.27 -35.93 -0.07
N PRO A 12 23.59 -36.98 -0.56
CA PRO A 12 22.79 -36.87 -1.77
C PRO A 12 21.78 -35.75 -1.56
N ARG A 13 21.67 -34.83 -2.54
CA ARG A 13 20.52 -33.94 -2.63
C ARG A 13 19.31 -34.86 -2.81
N PHE A 14 18.63 -35.20 -1.71
CA PHE A 14 17.35 -35.88 -1.77
C PHE A 14 16.49 -35.09 -2.76
N PHE A 15 16.07 -35.75 -3.84
CA PHE A 15 15.02 -35.25 -4.70
C PHE A 15 13.81 -35.02 -3.80
N ARG A 16 13.61 -33.78 -3.36
CA ARG A 16 12.49 -33.43 -2.48
C ARG A 16 11.21 -33.69 -3.27
N SER A 17 10.35 -34.54 -2.74
CA SER A 17 9.13 -34.95 -3.44
C SER A 17 8.29 -33.71 -3.82
N GLY A 18 7.64 -33.78 -4.99
CA GLY A 18 6.61 -32.82 -5.39
C GLY A 18 5.27 -33.06 -4.69
N ASN A 19 5.20 -34.11 -3.85
CA ASN A 19 4.00 -34.51 -3.14
C ASN A 19 3.73 -33.54 -1.98
N LEU A 20 2.53 -32.93 -1.99
CA LEU A 20 2.11 -31.97 -0.98
C LEU A 20 2.03 -32.60 0.41
N ALA A 21 1.50 -33.83 0.53
CA ALA A 21 1.38 -34.54 1.80
C ALA A 21 2.75 -34.78 2.43
N SER A 22 3.72 -35.26 1.64
CA SER A 22 5.10 -35.43 2.11
C SER A 22 5.72 -34.13 2.62
N ARG A 23 5.47 -32.99 1.95
CA ARG A 23 5.96 -31.67 2.41
C ARG A 23 5.26 -31.17 3.67
N VAL A 24 3.96 -31.45 3.83
CA VAL A 24 3.23 -31.16 5.08
C VAL A 24 3.80 -31.98 6.23
N PHE A 25 3.98 -33.29 6.04
CA PHE A 25 4.59 -34.17 7.04
C PHE A 25 6.01 -33.75 7.39
N GLU A 26 6.84 -33.42 6.40
CA GLU A 26 8.19 -32.88 6.63
C GLU A 26 8.13 -31.58 7.45
N ARG A 27 7.19 -30.67 7.18
CA ARG A 27 7.04 -29.42 7.96
C ARG A 27 6.56 -29.66 9.39
N GLN A 28 5.71 -30.66 9.61
CA GLN A 28 5.19 -31.01 10.94
C GLN A 28 6.24 -31.71 11.81
N LEU A 29 7.09 -32.55 11.19
CA LEU A 29 8.06 -33.39 11.90
C LEU A 29 9.44 -32.74 12.00
N MET A 30 9.82 -31.89 11.05
CA MET A 30 11.15 -31.28 11.00
C MET A 30 11.09 -29.81 11.39
N SER A 31 11.81 -29.46 12.45
CA SER A 31 12.13 -28.06 12.71
C SER A 31 13.13 -27.56 11.65
N PRO A 32 12.83 -26.47 10.92
CA PRO A 32 13.78 -25.91 9.99
C PRO A 32 15.03 -25.44 10.75
N ARG A 33 16.19 -25.47 10.09
CA ARG A 33 17.41 -24.86 10.64
C ARG A 33 17.14 -23.39 11.00
N PRO A 34 17.78 -22.84 12.03
CA PRO A 34 17.69 -21.40 12.34
C PRO A 34 17.91 -20.55 11.08
N GLY A 35 17.02 -19.59 10.84
CA GLY A 35 17.06 -18.72 9.64
C GLY A 35 16.56 -19.34 8.33
N ALA A 36 16.21 -20.63 8.28
CA ALA A 36 15.74 -21.29 7.05
C ALA A 36 14.21 -21.32 6.88
N ASN A 37 13.44 -20.85 7.86
CA ASN A 37 11.99 -20.98 7.89
C ASN A 37 11.32 -20.37 6.65
N VAL A 38 11.67 -19.14 6.27
CA VAL A 38 11.11 -18.46 5.09
C VAL A 38 11.32 -19.27 3.81
N ASN A 39 12.51 -19.84 3.63
CA ASN A 39 12.82 -20.66 2.46
C ASN A 39 12.09 -22.01 2.44
N THR A 40 11.83 -22.59 3.62
CA THR A 40 10.99 -23.80 3.75
C THR A 40 9.53 -23.49 3.41
N ILE A 41 8.99 -22.38 3.91
CA ILE A 41 7.62 -21.96 3.59
C ILE A 41 7.48 -21.61 2.10
N ARG A 42 8.43 -20.88 1.53
CA ARG A 42 8.49 -20.61 0.07
C ARG A 42 8.38 -21.90 -0.74
N GLN A 43 9.17 -22.91 -0.40
CA GLN A 43 9.13 -24.20 -1.10
C GLN A 43 7.76 -24.88 -1.01
N PHE A 44 7.01 -24.70 0.08
CA PHE A 44 5.66 -25.21 0.17
C PHE A 44 4.74 -24.58 -0.90
N TYR A 45 4.83 -23.26 -1.08
CA TYR A 45 4.07 -22.53 -2.09
C TYR A 45 4.49 -22.77 -3.54
N GLU A 46 5.67 -23.36 -3.78
CA GLU A 46 6.00 -23.87 -5.12
C GLU A 46 4.99 -24.94 -5.58
N ASN A 47 4.34 -25.68 -4.67
CA ASN A 47 3.43 -26.77 -5.02
C ASN A 47 1.98 -26.56 -4.57
N LEU A 48 1.76 -25.68 -3.59
CA LEU A 48 0.44 -25.22 -3.21
C LEU A 48 0.06 -24.02 -4.08
N VAL A 49 -0.48 -24.27 -5.26
CA VAL A 49 -0.92 -23.24 -6.23
C VAL A 49 -2.39 -23.47 -6.62
N PRO A 50 -3.10 -22.41 -7.08
CA PRO A 50 -4.40 -22.57 -7.73
C PRO A 50 -4.30 -23.53 -8.92
N SER A 51 -5.25 -24.46 -9.02
CA SER A 51 -5.27 -25.51 -10.05
C SER A 51 -6.60 -25.60 -10.81
N TYR A 52 -7.63 -24.91 -10.31
CA TYR A 52 -8.98 -24.90 -10.87
C TYR A 52 -9.56 -23.49 -10.87
N THR A 53 -10.44 -23.18 -11.83
CA THR A 53 -11.12 -21.89 -11.92
C THR A 53 -12.61 -22.11 -12.11
N ILE A 54 -13.42 -21.42 -11.29
CA ILE A 54 -14.85 -21.24 -11.54
C ILE A 54 -15.00 -19.86 -12.15
N TYR A 55 -15.44 -19.83 -13.40
CA TYR A 55 -15.72 -18.59 -14.11
C TYR A 55 -17.12 -18.09 -13.81
N ASP A 56 -17.27 -16.76 -13.81
CA ASP A 56 -18.55 -16.07 -13.69
C ASP A 56 -19.38 -16.61 -12.52
N ILE A 57 -18.80 -16.51 -11.32
CA ILE A 57 -19.46 -16.98 -10.11
C ILE A 57 -20.64 -16.07 -9.78
N ASP A 58 -21.75 -16.67 -9.37
CA ASP A 58 -22.93 -15.97 -8.89
C ASP A 58 -22.57 -15.23 -7.59
N CYS A 59 -22.33 -13.92 -7.72
CA CYS A 59 -21.85 -13.06 -6.65
C CYS A 59 -22.63 -11.75 -6.58
N PRO A 60 -22.71 -11.14 -5.38
CA PRO A 60 -23.29 -9.80 -5.25
C PRO A 60 -22.46 -8.79 -6.04
N ASP A 61 -23.13 -7.79 -6.63
CA ASP A 61 -22.45 -6.70 -7.35
C ASP A 61 -21.84 -5.71 -6.36
N TYR A 62 -20.78 -6.14 -5.68
CA TYR A 62 -20.03 -5.38 -4.67
C TYR A 62 -18.65 -5.00 -5.18
N SER A 63 -18.13 -3.90 -4.62
CA SER A 63 -16.75 -3.47 -4.82
C SER A 63 -15.84 -4.19 -3.81
N PHE A 64 -15.31 -5.35 -4.19
CA PHE A 64 -14.33 -6.07 -3.38
C PHE A 64 -13.01 -5.29 -3.27
N ARG A 65 -12.59 -4.97 -2.05
CA ARG A 65 -11.46 -4.09 -1.78
C ARG A 65 -10.13 -4.84 -1.67
N LYS A 66 -9.95 -5.61 -0.59
CA LYS A 66 -8.75 -6.44 -0.34
C LYS A 66 -8.98 -7.45 0.78
N PHE A 67 -8.11 -8.45 0.85
CA PHE A 67 -7.94 -9.30 2.03
C PHE A 67 -7.14 -8.57 3.11
N THR A 68 -7.41 -8.85 4.38
CA THR A 68 -6.46 -8.53 5.47
C THR A 68 -5.22 -9.40 5.34
N ASP A 69 -4.05 -8.93 5.82
CA ASP A 69 -2.81 -9.69 5.67
C ASP A 69 -2.78 -11.00 6.46
N ASP A 70 -3.61 -11.13 7.50
CA ASP A 70 -3.86 -12.39 8.20
C ASP A 70 -4.85 -13.32 7.47
N GLY A 71 -5.38 -12.90 6.33
CA GLY A 71 -6.27 -13.66 5.48
C GLY A 71 -7.63 -14.00 6.11
N LYS A 72 -7.97 -13.47 7.28
CA LYS A 72 -9.23 -13.80 7.96
C LYS A 72 -10.44 -13.10 7.37
N TYR A 73 -10.23 -11.93 6.76
CA TYR A 73 -11.31 -11.08 6.28
C TYR A 73 -11.09 -10.67 4.83
N LEU A 74 -12.16 -10.69 4.05
CA LEU A 74 -12.27 -10.02 2.75
C LEU A 74 -13.23 -8.85 2.91
N VAL A 75 -12.72 -7.64 2.67
CA VAL A 75 -13.48 -6.40 2.79
C VAL A 75 -14.08 -6.03 1.44
N ALA A 76 -15.36 -5.66 1.44
CA ALA A 76 -16.09 -5.19 0.28
C ALA A 76 -16.99 -4.00 0.64
N PHE A 77 -17.37 -3.24 -0.38
CA PHE A 77 -18.32 -2.14 -0.26
C PHE A 77 -19.51 -2.38 -1.18
N SER A 78 -20.69 -1.96 -0.76
CA SER A 78 -21.87 -2.00 -1.61
C SER A 78 -21.67 -1.16 -2.88
N ARG A 79 -22.45 -1.44 -3.93
CA ARG A 79 -22.36 -0.73 -5.21
C ARG A 79 -22.62 0.77 -5.10
N ASN A 80 -23.53 1.16 -4.22
CA ASN A 80 -23.85 2.56 -3.92
C ASN A 80 -22.85 3.20 -2.95
N HIS A 81 -21.82 2.46 -2.51
CA HIS A 81 -20.80 2.91 -1.55
C HIS A 81 -21.41 3.45 -0.25
N GLN A 82 -22.42 2.76 0.29
CA GLN A 82 -23.08 3.11 1.55
C GLN A 82 -22.76 2.10 2.66
N ASP A 83 -22.68 0.82 2.29
CA ASP A 83 -22.53 -0.28 3.25
C ASP A 83 -21.12 -0.87 3.18
N LEU A 84 -20.58 -1.15 4.36
CA LEU A 84 -19.41 -1.98 4.57
C LEU A 84 -19.86 -3.43 4.71
N ILE A 85 -19.28 -4.32 3.90
CA ILE A 85 -19.51 -5.76 3.97
C ILE A 85 -18.18 -6.46 4.26
N VAL A 86 -18.18 -7.31 5.28
CA VAL A 86 -17.01 -8.10 5.65
C VAL A 86 -17.33 -9.58 5.55
N TYR A 87 -16.51 -10.28 4.77
CA TYR A 87 -16.60 -11.71 4.56
C TYR A 87 -15.50 -12.44 5.29
N ARG A 88 -15.81 -13.64 5.78
CA ARG A 88 -14.84 -14.64 6.20
C ARG A 88 -14.61 -15.62 5.05
N PRO A 89 -13.37 -15.76 4.54
CA PRO A 89 -13.05 -16.82 3.60
C PRO A 89 -13.32 -18.18 4.22
N ILE A 90 -14.04 -19.02 3.50
CA ILE A 90 -14.31 -20.42 3.83
C ILE A 90 -13.83 -21.29 2.67
N TRP A 91 -13.59 -22.57 2.93
CA TRP A 91 -13.21 -23.49 1.88
C TRP A 91 -14.43 -24.22 1.34
N LEU A 92 -14.49 -24.37 0.01
CA LEU A 92 -15.51 -25.17 -0.64
C LEU A 92 -15.48 -26.58 -0.04
N THR A 93 -16.54 -26.92 0.68
CA THR A 93 -16.73 -28.21 1.33
C THR A 93 -17.99 -28.84 0.76
N TYR A 94 -17.84 -30.03 0.18
CA TYR A 94 -18.96 -30.79 -0.35
C TYR A 94 -18.72 -32.28 -0.13
N SER A 95 -19.79 -33.01 0.21
CA SER A 95 -19.80 -34.46 0.29
C SER A 95 -20.35 -35.03 -1.01
N CYS A 96 -19.59 -35.90 -1.66
CA CYS A 96 -20.00 -36.59 -2.87
C CYS A 96 -20.77 -37.85 -2.47
N ASN A 97 -22.10 -37.76 -2.34
CA ASN A 97 -22.95 -38.89 -1.93
C ASN A 97 -23.42 -39.74 -3.12
N GLU A 98 -23.22 -39.27 -4.35
CA GLU A 98 -23.60 -39.97 -5.58
C GLU A 98 -22.34 -40.33 -6.39
N LYS A 99 -22.50 -41.17 -7.42
CA LYS A 99 -21.46 -41.46 -8.42
C LYS A 99 -21.19 -40.21 -9.29
N CYS A 100 -20.76 -39.10 -8.68
CA CYS A 100 -20.36 -37.91 -9.43
C CYS A 100 -19.05 -38.22 -10.14
N ASN A 101 -18.91 -37.71 -11.36
CA ASN A 101 -17.61 -37.66 -12.00
C ASN A 101 -16.65 -36.90 -11.07
N PRO A 102 -15.43 -37.42 -10.81
CA PRO A 102 -14.45 -36.76 -9.95
C PRO A 102 -13.98 -35.40 -10.49
N HIS A 103 -14.43 -35.02 -11.69
CA HIS A 103 -14.12 -33.74 -12.34
C HIS A 103 -15.19 -32.66 -12.18
N ASP A 104 -16.42 -33.01 -11.80
CA ASP A 104 -17.51 -32.03 -11.71
C ASP A 104 -17.65 -31.51 -10.27
N LEU A 105 -17.91 -30.19 -10.15
CA LEU A 105 -18.22 -29.55 -8.86
C LEU A 105 -19.74 -29.49 -8.69
N PRO A 106 -20.25 -29.52 -7.44
CA PRO A 106 -21.68 -29.37 -7.20
C PRO A 106 -22.16 -28.00 -7.71
N PRO A 107 -23.41 -27.86 -8.18
CA PRO A 107 -23.96 -26.58 -8.65
C PRO A 107 -23.79 -25.44 -7.64
N LYS A 108 -23.87 -25.76 -6.33
CA LYS A 108 -23.64 -24.81 -5.24
C LYS A 108 -22.27 -24.13 -5.31
N ALA A 109 -21.24 -24.80 -5.81
CA ALA A 109 -19.89 -24.23 -5.96
C ALA A 109 -19.84 -23.00 -6.88
N LYS A 110 -20.86 -22.80 -7.74
CA LYS A 110 -20.99 -21.59 -8.56
C LYS A 110 -21.54 -20.37 -7.79
N LYS A 111 -21.76 -20.48 -6.48
CA LYS A 111 -22.20 -19.37 -5.63
C LYS A 111 -21.04 -18.82 -4.80
N PHE A 112 -20.96 -17.50 -4.68
CA PHE A 112 -19.96 -16.80 -3.89
C PHE A 112 -19.96 -17.23 -2.41
N ASP A 113 -21.15 -17.50 -1.87
CA ASP A 113 -21.37 -17.97 -0.49
C ASP A 113 -20.68 -19.31 -0.16
N SER A 114 -20.22 -20.05 -1.16
CA SER A 114 -19.51 -21.31 -1.01
C SER A 114 -18.02 -21.13 -0.70
N PHE A 115 -17.49 -19.93 -0.93
CA PHE A 115 -16.10 -19.56 -0.66
C PHE A 115 -16.00 -18.43 0.36
N PHE A 116 -17.07 -17.68 0.59
CA PHE A 116 -17.08 -16.53 1.49
C PHE A 116 -18.37 -16.49 2.30
N LYS A 117 -18.24 -16.61 3.61
CA LYS A 117 -19.36 -16.40 4.54
C LYS A 117 -19.43 -14.93 4.90
N GLU A 118 -20.54 -14.27 4.63
CA GLU A 118 -20.79 -12.92 5.13
C GLU A 118 -20.81 -12.94 6.66
N LEU A 119 -19.99 -12.09 7.29
CA LEU A 119 -20.01 -11.92 8.74
C LEU A 119 -21.05 -10.88 9.14
N TYR A 120 -21.01 -9.74 8.47
CA TYR A 120 -21.95 -8.65 8.65
C TYR A 120 -21.95 -7.75 7.41
N SER A 121 -23.05 -7.02 7.28
CA SER A 121 -23.23 -5.90 6.36
C SER A 121 -23.84 -4.75 7.18
N MET A 122 -23.19 -3.58 7.15
CA MET A 122 -23.59 -2.42 7.96
C MET A 122 -23.52 -1.13 7.15
N PRO A 123 -24.45 -0.18 7.35
CA PRO A 123 -24.30 1.16 6.80
C PRO A 123 -23.13 1.86 7.49
N LEU A 124 -22.16 2.32 6.71
CA LEU A 124 -21.03 3.10 7.21
C LEU A 124 -21.15 4.57 6.81
N ALA A 125 -21.64 4.84 5.60
CA ALA A 125 -22.00 6.18 5.18
C ALA A 125 -23.45 6.47 5.55
N SER A 126 -23.74 7.75 5.83
CA SER A 126 -25.09 8.23 6.12
C SER A 126 -25.43 9.43 5.24
N SER A 127 -26.72 9.63 4.98
CA SER A 127 -27.23 10.80 4.24
C SER A 127 -26.63 10.95 2.83
N ASN A 128 -25.89 12.04 2.58
CA ASN A 128 -25.26 12.38 1.29
C ASN A 128 -23.76 11.99 1.23
N GLU A 129 -23.27 11.22 2.21
CA GLU A 129 -21.90 10.72 2.23
C GLU A 129 -21.79 9.41 1.44
N TYR A 130 -20.58 9.11 0.96
CA TYR A 130 -20.24 7.85 0.32
C TYR A 130 -18.94 7.31 0.92
N ILE A 131 -18.82 6.00 1.05
CA ILE A 131 -17.57 5.33 1.43
C ILE A 131 -16.51 5.64 0.37
N CYS A 132 -15.34 6.08 0.82
CA CYS A 132 -14.17 6.29 -0.01
C CYS A 132 -13.62 4.92 -0.46
N LYS A 133 -14.14 4.38 -1.56
CA LYS A 133 -13.90 3.00 -2.02
C LYS A 133 -12.44 2.58 -2.18
N ASP A 134 -11.51 3.51 -2.36
CA ASP A 134 -10.08 3.21 -2.52
C ASP A 134 -9.31 3.26 -1.19
N PHE A 135 -9.96 3.65 -0.09
CA PHE A 135 -9.37 3.80 1.23
C PHE A 135 -9.79 2.67 2.16
N PHE A 136 -8.79 1.91 2.62
CA PHE A 136 -8.94 0.95 3.71
C PHE A 136 -7.56 0.63 4.27
N LEU A 137 -7.37 0.91 5.56
CA LEU A 137 -6.17 0.54 6.33
C LEU A 137 -6.61 -0.33 7.52
N TYR A 138 -5.70 -1.14 8.05
CA TYR A 138 -5.97 -1.91 9.29
C TYR A 138 -4.73 -1.93 10.17
N MET A 139 -4.92 -2.12 11.48
CA MET A 139 -3.80 -2.26 12.40
C MET A 139 -3.09 -3.62 12.24
N GLU A 140 -1.83 -3.71 12.68
CA GLU A 140 -1.07 -4.96 12.66
C GLU A 140 -1.69 -6.07 13.53
N CYS A 141 -2.44 -5.71 14.57
CA CYS A 141 -3.22 -6.68 15.35
C CYS A 141 -4.39 -7.30 14.56
N HIS A 142 -4.73 -6.73 13.40
CA HIS A 142 -5.84 -7.12 12.52
C HIS A 142 -7.22 -7.14 13.19
N GLN A 143 -7.34 -6.45 14.34
CA GLN A 143 -8.60 -6.32 15.07
C GLN A 143 -9.41 -5.12 14.59
N PHE A 144 -8.73 -4.03 14.25
CA PHE A 144 -9.35 -2.77 13.84
C PHE A 144 -9.05 -2.44 12.38
N GLY A 145 -10.09 -2.00 11.67
CA GLY A 145 -10.04 -1.45 10.33
C GLY A 145 -10.39 0.04 10.35
N LEU A 146 -9.64 0.82 9.58
CA LEU A 146 -9.87 2.24 9.36
C LEU A 146 -10.50 2.44 7.98
N PHE A 147 -11.68 3.04 8.00
CA PHE A 147 -12.47 3.35 6.83
C PHE A 147 -12.70 4.85 6.75
N ALA A 148 -13.15 5.34 5.61
CA ALA A 148 -13.51 6.75 5.46
C ALA A 148 -14.76 6.93 4.59
N THR A 149 -15.53 7.94 4.92
CA THR A 149 -16.63 8.45 4.10
C THR A 149 -16.37 9.90 3.75
N SER A 150 -16.98 10.36 2.66
CA SER A 150 -16.91 11.74 2.22
C SER A 150 -18.21 12.16 1.56
N THR A 151 -18.63 13.41 1.75
CA THR A 151 -19.62 14.03 0.87
C THR A 151 -19.06 14.20 -0.55
N ALA A 152 -19.94 14.48 -1.51
CA ALA A 152 -19.50 14.81 -2.86
C ALA A 152 -18.60 16.05 -2.82
N GLN A 153 -17.53 16.03 -3.62
CA GLN A 153 -16.62 17.16 -3.73
C GLN A 153 -17.38 18.40 -4.22
N SER A 154 -17.31 19.48 -3.45
CA SER A 154 -17.83 20.77 -3.86
C SER A 154 -16.77 21.51 -4.69
N ASN A 155 -17.20 22.15 -5.77
CA ASN A 155 -16.32 23.03 -6.56
C ASN A 155 -16.17 24.43 -5.93
N ASP A 156 -16.68 24.61 -4.71
CA ASP A 156 -16.60 25.88 -4.01
C ASP A 156 -15.17 26.07 -3.50
N THR A 157 -14.40 26.86 -4.25
CA THR A 157 -13.02 27.23 -3.95
C THR A 157 -12.93 28.55 -3.18
N SER A 158 -14.06 29.02 -2.62
CA SER A 158 -14.10 30.26 -1.85
C SER A 158 -12.99 30.28 -0.79
N ALA A 159 -12.27 31.41 -0.77
CA ALA A 159 -11.10 31.60 0.08
C ALA A 159 -11.55 31.75 1.53
N THR A 160 -11.68 30.62 2.23
CA THR A 160 -11.78 30.59 3.69
C THR A 160 -10.41 30.95 4.28
N GLU A 161 -10.41 31.68 5.39
CA GLU A 161 -9.16 32.04 6.08
C GLU A 161 -8.32 30.78 6.39
N GLY A 162 -7.04 30.81 6.02
CA GLY A 162 -6.11 29.69 6.21
C GLY A 162 -6.15 28.58 5.14
N ALA A 163 -7.12 28.60 4.21
CA ALA A 163 -7.21 27.63 3.12
C ALA A 163 -6.27 27.97 1.95
N ILE A 164 -5.66 26.95 1.33
CA ILE A 164 -4.89 27.11 0.10
C ILE A 164 -5.83 27.35 -1.09
N ASN A 165 -5.60 28.46 -1.79
CA ASN A 165 -6.34 28.82 -3.00
C ASN A 165 -6.22 27.74 -4.08
N GLY A 166 -7.35 27.36 -4.67
CA GLY A 166 -7.43 26.36 -5.73
C GLY A 166 -7.43 24.90 -5.27
N VAL A 167 -7.24 24.62 -3.98
CA VAL A 167 -7.50 23.29 -3.42
C VAL A 167 -9.01 23.12 -3.24
N PRO A 168 -9.61 22.01 -3.72
CA PRO A 168 -11.05 21.77 -3.56
C PRO A 168 -11.49 21.69 -2.09
N SER A 169 -12.80 21.73 -1.87
CA SER A 169 -13.42 21.53 -0.56
C SER A 169 -14.33 20.32 -0.57
N ILE A 170 -14.18 19.43 0.42
CA ILE A 170 -15.17 18.42 0.76
C ILE A 170 -15.80 18.87 2.08
N GLU A 171 -17.12 19.03 2.06
CA GLU A 171 -17.89 19.55 3.20
C GLU A 171 -17.64 18.72 4.47
N LYS A 172 -17.63 17.39 4.35
CA LYS A 172 -17.38 16.48 5.45
C LYS A 172 -16.65 15.22 4.99
N ILE A 173 -15.54 14.92 5.65
CA ILE A 173 -14.75 13.69 5.51
C ILE A 173 -14.69 13.05 6.90
N THR A 174 -15.15 11.81 7.04
CA THR A 174 -15.17 11.12 8.34
C THR A 174 -14.36 9.84 8.27
N PHE A 175 -13.40 9.68 9.17
CA PHE A 175 -12.68 8.43 9.37
C PHE A 175 -13.36 7.62 10.46
N TYR A 176 -13.61 6.35 10.21
CA TYR A 176 -14.24 5.43 11.16
C TYR A 176 -13.25 4.34 11.55
N LEU A 177 -13.12 4.13 12.86
CA LEU A 177 -12.44 2.98 13.43
C LEU A 177 -13.47 1.89 13.69
N VAL A 178 -13.35 0.76 12.99
CA VAL A 178 -14.32 -0.34 13.04
C VAL A 178 -13.62 -1.61 13.51
N ARG A 179 -14.24 -2.34 14.45
CA ARG A 179 -13.80 -3.68 14.81
C ARG A 179 -14.20 -4.68 13.73
N LEU A 180 -13.22 -5.35 13.13
CA LEU A 180 -13.42 -6.21 11.96
C LEU A 180 -14.16 -7.52 12.26
N GLU A 181 -14.22 -7.92 13.54
CA GLU A 181 -14.88 -9.17 13.94
C GLU A 181 -16.41 -9.09 13.88
N ASP A 182 -16.97 -7.97 14.33
CA ASP A 182 -18.41 -7.79 14.58
C ASP A 182 -19.01 -6.55 13.91
N GLY A 183 -18.19 -5.67 13.32
CA GLY A 183 -18.66 -4.46 12.63
C GLY A 183 -19.01 -3.31 13.55
N VAL A 184 -18.64 -3.36 14.83
CA VAL A 184 -18.91 -2.24 15.74
C VAL A 184 -18.00 -1.06 15.39
N ILE A 185 -18.61 0.10 15.13
CA ILE A 185 -17.92 1.39 15.05
C ILE A 185 -17.48 1.76 16.46
N LEU A 186 -16.17 1.87 16.67
CA LEU A 186 -15.57 2.16 17.97
C LEU A 186 -15.39 3.66 18.19
N ASP A 187 -14.96 4.38 17.15
CA ASP A 187 -14.72 5.82 17.20
C ASP A 187 -14.72 6.43 15.79
N GLU A 188 -14.86 7.75 15.71
CA GLU A 188 -14.87 8.50 14.47
C GLU A 188 -14.10 9.83 14.59
N LYS A 189 -13.49 10.27 13.49
CA LYS A 189 -12.86 11.59 13.35
C LYS A 189 -13.34 12.26 12.08
N ALA A 190 -14.11 13.34 12.24
CA ALA A 190 -14.59 14.16 11.14
C ALA A 190 -13.68 15.35 10.87
N PHE A 191 -13.54 15.69 9.58
CA PHE A 191 -12.90 16.88 9.05
C PHE A 191 -13.92 17.62 8.19
N CYS A 192 -14.10 18.91 8.45
CA CYS A 192 -15.11 19.72 7.77
C CYS A 192 -14.44 20.73 6.84
N ASN A 193 -15.02 20.93 5.65
CA ASN A 193 -14.55 21.87 4.64
C ASN A 193 -13.05 21.72 4.31
N ASP A 194 -12.57 20.48 4.26
CA ASP A 194 -11.17 20.15 4.03
C ASP A 194 -11.01 19.31 2.76
N PHE A 195 -9.77 19.07 2.35
CA PHE A 195 -9.42 18.15 1.28
C PHE A 195 -8.32 17.20 1.75
N ILE A 196 -8.71 15.94 1.94
CA ILE A 196 -7.81 14.84 2.25
C ILE A 196 -7.88 13.87 1.07
N ASN A 197 -6.75 13.65 0.39
CA ASN A 197 -6.73 12.81 -0.80
C ASN A 197 -6.75 11.32 -0.45
N LEU A 198 -7.95 10.74 -0.35
CA LEU A 198 -8.15 9.34 0.01
C LEU A 198 -8.00 8.35 -1.16
N ALA A 199 -7.83 8.85 -2.39
CA ALA A 199 -7.61 7.99 -3.55
C ALA A 199 -6.32 7.18 -3.35
N HIS A 200 -6.44 5.85 -3.38
CA HIS A 200 -5.34 4.92 -3.10
C HIS A 200 -4.60 5.23 -1.78
N SER A 201 -5.35 5.60 -0.73
CA SER A 201 -4.83 5.91 0.62
C SER A 201 -3.65 6.88 0.63
N ILE A 202 -3.66 7.88 -0.25
CA ILE A 202 -2.56 8.85 -0.40
C ILE A 202 -2.47 9.82 0.78
N GLY A 203 -3.60 10.23 1.33
CA GLY A 203 -3.72 11.27 2.35
C GLY A 203 -3.68 10.77 3.79
N ALA A 204 -3.56 9.46 4.01
CA ALA A 204 -3.48 8.88 5.34
C ALA A 204 -2.47 7.72 5.41
N TYR A 205 -1.66 7.72 6.47
CA TYR A 205 -0.56 6.81 6.69
C TYR A 205 -0.66 6.21 8.09
N LEU A 206 -0.67 4.89 8.17
CA LEU A 206 -0.68 4.16 9.43
C LEU A 206 0.69 3.50 9.63
N TYR A 207 1.29 3.73 10.78
CA TYR A 207 2.52 3.08 11.23
C TYR A 207 2.32 2.64 12.69
N GLU A 208 2.35 1.33 12.93
CA GLU A 208 2.00 0.73 14.21
C GLU A 208 0.60 1.20 14.67
N ASP A 209 0.53 2.05 15.70
CA ASP A 209 -0.69 2.64 16.25
C ASP A 209 -0.84 4.14 15.90
N LEU A 210 0.12 4.73 15.20
CA LEU A 210 0.11 6.14 14.79
C LEU A 210 -0.49 6.32 13.39
N LEU A 211 -1.59 7.07 13.33
CA LEU A 211 -2.27 7.47 12.12
C LEU A 211 -1.95 8.93 11.80
N CYS A 212 -1.34 9.15 10.64
CA CYS A 212 -1.02 10.46 10.09
C CYS A 212 -2.02 10.79 8.97
N ILE A 213 -2.74 11.91 9.08
CA ILE A 213 -3.71 12.39 8.08
C ILE A 213 -3.27 13.76 7.57
N VAL A 214 -3.14 13.91 6.26
CA VAL A 214 -2.67 15.15 5.63
C VAL A 214 -3.86 15.97 5.11
N SER A 215 -4.15 17.06 5.81
CA SER A 215 -5.03 18.13 5.35
C SER A 215 -4.29 18.96 4.28
N LEU A 216 -4.68 18.77 3.01
CA LEU A 216 -4.07 19.53 1.91
C LEU A 216 -4.62 20.96 1.85
N ARG A 217 -5.88 21.19 2.23
CA ARG A 217 -6.47 22.53 2.17
C ARG A 217 -5.88 23.44 3.24
N TYR A 218 -5.66 22.94 4.45
CA TYR A 218 -5.13 23.71 5.58
C TYR A 218 -3.65 23.42 5.89
N GLN A 219 -2.97 22.66 5.04
CA GLN A 219 -1.53 22.39 5.15
C GLN A 219 -1.13 21.88 6.54
N THR A 220 -1.94 20.98 7.08
CA THR A 220 -1.78 20.45 8.43
C THR A 220 -1.70 18.93 8.40
N ILE A 221 -0.74 18.38 9.13
CA ILE A 221 -0.58 16.95 9.36
C ILE A 221 -1.16 16.65 10.74
N HIS A 222 -2.25 15.91 10.77
CA HIS A 222 -2.88 15.43 11.98
C HIS A 222 -2.27 14.09 12.37
N ILE A 223 -1.75 13.98 13.59
CA ILE A 223 -1.23 12.74 14.15
C ILE A 223 -2.21 12.26 15.21
N LEU A 224 -2.81 11.10 14.96
CA LEU A 224 -3.71 10.41 15.87
C LEU A 224 -3.07 9.12 16.33
N GLN A 225 -3.35 8.70 17.56
CA GLN A 225 -2.96 7.41 18.11
C GLN A 225 -4.21 6.55 18.29
N ILE A 226 -4.17 5.34 17.73
CA ILE A 226 -5.23 4.34 17.89
C ILE A 226 -4.95 3.54 19.16
N ARG A 227 -5.81 3.68 20.17
CA ARG A 227 -5.68 2.96 21.44
C ARG A 227 -6.27 1.55 21.33
N ASP A 228 -5.74 0.62 22.10
CA ASP A 228 -6.30 -0.74 22.24
C ASP A 228 -7.76 -0.73 22.76
N SER A 229 -8.15 0.33 23.47
CA SER A 229 -9.54 0.56 23.90
C SER A 229 -10.50 0.85 22.75
N GLY A 230 -10.00 1.08 21.53
CA GLY A 230 -10.80 1.43 20.37
C GLY A 230 -11.05 2.92 20.20
N ASN A 231 -10.13 3.79 20.66
CA ASN A 231 -10.28 5.25 20.55
C ASN A 231 -9.25 5.87 19.61
N LEU A 232 -9.66 6.90 18.89
CA LEU A 232 -8.83 7.77 18.05
C LEU A 232 -8.45 9.04 18.82
N VAL A 233 -7.24 9.07 19.36
CA VAL A 233 -6.76 10.22 20.14
C VAL A 233 -5.86 11.09 19.29
N GLU A 234 -6.25 12.34 19.03
CA GLU A 234 -5.37 13.31 18.36
C GLU A 234 -4.23 13.73 19.31
N VAL A 235 -2.99 13.36 18.98
CA VAL A 235 -1.81 13.58 19.81
C VAL A 235 -0.92 14.71 19.32
N ARG A 236 -1.06 15.13 18.06
CA ARG A 236 -0.32 16.27 17.50
C ARG A 236 -0.95 16.83 16.24
N LYS A 237 -0.75 18.13 16.01
CA LYS A 237 -0.96 18.81 14.71
C LYS A 237 0.34 19.47 14.28
N ILE A 238 0.73 19.29 13.03
CA ILE A 238 1.94 19.90 12.45
C ILE A 238 1.52 20.71 11.24
N GLY A 239 1.63 22.04 11.31
CA GLY A 239 1.23 22.92 10.22
C GLY A 239 1.64 24.36 10.52
N ALA A 240 0.63 25.23 10.69
CA ALA A 240 0.83 26.61 11.13
C ALA A 240 1.54 26.70 12.50
N PHE A 241 1.29 25.71 13.36
CA PHE A 241 1.96 25.51 14.64
C PHE A 241 2.63 24.14 14.66
N CYS A 242 3.75 24.03 15.38
CA CYS A 242 4.47 22.77 15.58
C CYS A 242 4.24 22.21 16.99
N ARG A 243 3.87 23.05 17.95
CA ARG A 243 3.52 22.71 19.33
C ARG A 243 2.18 23.32 19.71
N GLU A 244 1.54 22.76 20.72
CA GLU A 244 0.22 23.20 21.21
C GLU A 244 0.27 24.60 21.85
N ASP A 245 1.41 24.97 22.43
CA ASP A 245 1.64 26.26 23.09
C ASP A 245 2.14 27.38 22.15
N ASP A 246 2.45 27.05 20.89
CA ASP A 246 2.97 28.01 19.91
C ASP A 246 1.99 29.16 19.65
N GLU A 247 0.68 28.88 19.62
CA GLU A 247 -0.36 29.88 19.36
C GLU A 247 -0.37 30.96 20.46
N LEU A 248 -0.34 30.54 21.74
CA LEU A 248 -0.27 31.44 22.89
C LEU A 248 1.04 32.26 22.88
N PHE A 249 2.16 31.62 22.57
CA PHE A 249 3.45 32.30 22.47
C PHE A 249 3.46 33.37 21.37
N LEU A 250 2.90 33.08 20.19
CA LEU A 250 2.84 34.03 19.09
C LEU A 250 1.88 35.18 19.39
N HIS A 251 0.71 34.93 19.97
CA HIS A 251 -0.23 36.00 20.34
C HIS A 251 0.35 36.99 21.35
N SER A 252 1.17 36.51 22.31
CA SER A 252 1.84 37.39 23.27
C SER A 252 2.93 38.28 22.64
N HIS A 253 3.53 37.87 21.52
CA HIS A 253 4.61 38.62 20.86
C HIS A 253 4.15 39.46 19.66
N VAL A 254 3.06 39.09 18.97
CA VAL A 254 2.53 39.84 17.81
C VAL A 254 2.07 41.25 18.19
N GLN A 255 1.74 41.51 19.46
CA GLN A 255 1.43 42.87 19.94
C GLN A 255 2.62 43.86 19.82
N THR A 256 3.85 43.37 19.61
CA THR A 256 5.06 44.22 19.51
C THR A 256 5.57 44.45 18.07
N SER A 257 5.16 43.67 17.08
CA SER A 257 5.65 43.76 15.70
C SER A 257 4.56 44.27 14.73
N ARG A 258 4.47 45.58 14.54
CA ARG A 258 3.60 46.18 13.51
C ARG A 258 4.16 45.90 12.11
N GLY A 259 3.49 45.02 11.35
CA GLY A 259 3.49 45.08 9.87
C GLY A 259 4.22 43.99 9.07
N GLY A 260 4.74 42.92 9.69
CA GLY A 260 5.32 41.79 8.96
C GLY A 260 4.42 40.56 8.96
N SER A 261 4.20 39.91 7.81
CA SER A 261 3.63 38.57 7.75
C SER A 261 4.63 37.56 8.34
N PHE A 262 4.48 37.23 9.61
CA PHE A 262 5.26 36.16 10.22
C PHE A 262 4.84 34.83 9.56
N LEU A 263 5.80 34.04 9.09
CA LEU A 263 5.58 32.68 8.62
C LEU A 263 5.84 31.74 9.80
N PRO A 264 4.82 31.22 10.50
CA PRO A 264 5.02 30.35 11.66
C PRO A 264 5.20 28.87 11.27
N GLY A 265 5.44 28.05 12.29
CA GLY A 265 5.34 26.59 12.20
C GLY A 265 6.33 25.95 11.23
N ILE A 266 5.86 24.95 10.50
CA ILE A 266 6.72 24.07 9.70
C ILE A 266 7.48 24.82 8.58
N LYS A 267 6.85 25.84 7.98
CA LYS A 267 7.49 26.67 6.95
C LYS A 267 8.65 27.48 7.53
N GLN A 268 8.48 28.02 8.73
CA GLN A 268 9.53 28.72 9.47
C GLN A 268 10.74 27.81 9.73
N ARG A 269 10.47 26.59 10.22
CA ARG A 269 11.49 25.58 10.52
C ARG A 269 12.26 25.18 9.28
N LEU A 270 11.56 25.02 8.16
CA LEU A 270 12.14 24.73 6.85
C LEU A 270 13.05 25.87 6.37
N LEU A 271 12.57 27.11 6.35
CA LEU A 271 13.36 28.27 5.93
C LEU A 271 14.60 28.45 6.81
N SER A 272 14.45 28.28 8.13
CA SER A 272 15.55 28.34 9.09
C SER A 272 16.60 27.26 8.82
N TYR A 273 16.16 26.04 8.51
CA TYR A 273 17.06 24.94 8.16
C TYR A 273 17.84 25.25 6.88
N ILE A 274 17.17 25.68 5.81
CA ILE A 274 17.81 25.99 4.52
C ILE A 274 18.83 27.12 4.69
N PHE A 275 18.47 28.17 5.43
CA PHE A 275 19.36 29.29 5.73
C PHE A 275 20.59 28.83 6.51
N ARG A 276 20.39 28.13 7.64
CA ARG A 276 21.49 27.66 8.51
C ARG A 276 22.42 26.73 7.76
N LYS A 277 21.87 25.76 7.03
CA LYS A 277 22.65 24.81 6.21
C LYS A 277 23.52 25.56 5.19
N THR A 278 22.93 26.49 4.45
CA THR A 278 23.66 27.30 3.45
C THR A 278 24.75 28.16 4.10
N TRP A 279 24.51 28.69 5.30
CA TRP A 279 25.48 29.48 6.05
C TRP A 279 26.65 28.65 6.59
N THR A 280 26.38 27.43 7.06
CA THR A 280 27.39 26.53 7.64
C THR A 280 28.22 25.78 6.59
N GLU A 281 27.70 25.56 5.38
CA GLU A 281 28.38 24.83 4.30
C GLU A 281 29.68 25.51 3.83
N VAL A 282 29.79 26.83 3.99
CA VAL A 282 30.92 27.62 3.46
C VAL A 282 31.73 28.23 4.60
N PRO A 283 33.05 28.00 4.68
CA PRO A 283 33.88 28.57 5.75
C PRO A 283 34.18 30.07 5.54
N ASP A 284 34.32 30.53 4.29
CA ASP A 284 34.63 31.92 3.97
C ASP A 284 33.40 32.84 4.02
N GLN A 285 33.54 34.01 4.66
CA GLN A 285 32.44 34.94 4.88
C GLN A 285 31.92 35.59 3.59
N THR A 286 32.79 35.90 2.63
CA THR A 286 32.36 36.55 1.38
C THR A 286 31.61 35.56 0.49
N LEU A 287 32.11 34.32 0.41
CA LEU A 287 31.46 33.24 -0.30
C LEU A 287 30.13 32.82 0.36
N ARG A 288 30.01 32.87 1.70
CA ARG A 288 28.72 32.67 2.40
C ARG A 288 27.64 33.63 1.92
N VAL A 289 27.94 34.92 1.86
CA VAL A 289 26.96 35.94 1.44
C VAL A 289 26.56 35.72 -0.03
N GLN A 290 27.50 35.38 -0.90
CA GLN A 290 27.19 35.06 -2.30
C GLN A 290 26.35 33.79 -2.44
N HIS A 291 26.64 32.74 -1.67
CA HIS A 291 25.86 31.50 -1.65
C HIS A 291 24.45 31.72 -1.12
N LEU A 292 24.29 32.49 -0.03
CA LEU A 292 22.97 32.86 0.48
C LEU A 292 22.15 33.63 -0.55
N LYS A 293 22.76 34.61 -1.23
CA LYS A 293 22.08 35.37 -2.30
C LYS A 293 21.58 34.44 -3.40
N LYS A 294 22.42 33.52 -3.87
CA LYS A 294 22.11 32.62 -4.99
C LYS A 294 21.19 31.44 -4.64
N LYS A 295 21.38 30.81 -3.48
CA LYS A 295 20.65 29.59 -3.10
C LYS A 295 19.42 29.86 -2.24
N PHE A 296 19.47 30.86 -1.35
CA PHE A 296 18.38 31.14 -0.42
C PHE A 296 17.51 32.31 -0.90
N TYR A 297 18.07 33.51 -1.03
CA TYR A 297 17.28 34.70 -1.32
C TYR A 297 16.69 34.71 -2.74
N PHE A 298 17.44 34.20 -3.74
CA PHE A 298 16.93 34.07 -5.11
C PHE A 298 15.69 33.16 -5.19
N HIS A 299 15.66 32.08 -4.40
CA HIS A 299 14.56 31.10 -4.35
C HIS A 299 13.62 31.31 -3.16
N PHE A 300 13.69 32.46 -2.48
CA PHE A 300 12.99 32.66 -1.21
C PHE A 300 11.47 32.50 -1.40
N GLN A 301 10.92 33.12 -2.44
CA GLN A 301 9.50 33.02 -2.75
C GLN A 301 9.09 31.59 -3.09
N ASP A 302 9.91 30.88 -3.88
CA ASP A 302 9.69 29.45 -4.19
C ASP A 302 9.57 28.61 -2.91
N TYR A 303 10.39 28.88 -1.90
CA TYR A 303 10.34 28.18 -0.60
C TYR A 303 9.12 28.54 0.24
N VAL A 304 8.70 29.81 0.23
CA VAL A 304 7.50 30.27 0.93
C VAL A 304 6.24 29.63 0.33
N ASP A 305 6.23 29.46 -0.99
CA ASP A 305 5.11 28.91 -1.75
C ASP A 305 5.07 27.37 -1.75
N LEU A 306 6.05 26.70 -1.15
CA LEU A 306 5.99 25.26 -0.94
C LEU A 306 4.74 24.86 -0.16
N ILE A 307 4.11 23.79 -0.66
CA ILE A 307 2.97 23.14 -0.03
C ILE A 307 3.33 21.70 0.35
N ILE A 308 2.86 21.27 1.50
CA ILE A 308 2.81 19.87 1.91
C ILE A 308 1.88 19.16 0.92
N TRP A 309 2.46 18.25 0.16
CA TRP A 309 1.76 17.48 -0.84
C TRP A 309 2.48 16.14 -1.04
N LYS A 310 1.73 15.06 -1.26
CA LYS A 310 2.32 13.79 -1.72
C LYS A 310 2.56 13.86 -3.23
N VAL A 311 3.81 14.00 -3.64
CA VAL A 311 4.19 14.07 -5.05
C VAL A 311 3.63 12.85 -5.80
N SER A 312 2.68 13.07 -6.71
CA SER A 312 2.22 12.05 -7.65
C SER A 312 3.01 12.15 -8.96
N ARG A 313 3.02 11.07 -9.74
CA ARG A 313 3.85 10.84 -10.95
C ARG A 313 3.79 11.90 -12.08
N SER A 314 3.09 13.02 -11.91
CA SER A 314 2.83 14.04 -12.93
C SER A 314 3.59 15.35 -12.75
N THR A 315 4.44 15.50 -11.73
CA THR A 315 5.13 16.79 -11.43
C THR A 315 6.60 16.79 -11.83
N ASP A 316 6.96 16.21 -12.98
CA ASP A 316 8.35 16.12 -13.45
C ASP A 316 9.03 17.50 -13.60
N GLN A 317 8.25 18.58 -13.66
CA GLN A 317 8.71 19.96 -13.80
C GLN A 317 8.67 20.80 -12.53
N ASN A 318 8.07 20.35 -11.43
CA ASN A 318 7.92 21.18 -10.23
C ASN A 318 9.07 20.94 -9.23
N LEU A 319 9.50 22.03 -8.59
CA LEU A 319 10.43 21.99 -7.48
C LEU A 319 9.81 21.21 -6.31
N ALA A 320 10.43 20.09 -5.92
CA ALA A 320 9.92 19.22 -4.87
C ALA A 320 11.04 18.79 -3.92
N PHE A 321 10.72 18.77 -2.63
CA PHE A 321 11.63 18.41 -1.57
C PHE A 321 11.05 17.33 -0.65
N PHE A 322 11.93 16.48 -0.14
CA PHE A 322 11.66 15.57 0.96
C PHE A 322 12.31 16.14 2.21
N ALA A 323 11.51 16.41 3.24
CA ALA A 323 11.97 16.87 4.53
C ALA A 323 11.84 15.75 5.56
N VAL A 324 12.89 15.50 6.34
CA VAL A 324 12.84 14.66 7.53
C VAL A 324 12.62 15.57 8.73
N TYR A 325 11.45 15.45 9.35
CA TYR A 325 11.03 16.27 10.48
C TYR A 325 11.04 15.45 11.76
N ASN A 326 11.73 15.92 12.79
CA ASN A 326 11.67 15.33 14.11
C ASN A 326 10.46 15.91 14.84
N MET A 327 9.45 15.07 15.08
CA MET A 327 8.23 15.52 15.75
C MET A 327 8.51 15.99 17.17
N GLU A 328 9.36 15.30 17.93
CA GLU A 328 9.67 15.60 19.33
C GLU A 328 10.40 16.93 19.50
N THR A 329 11.49 17.14 18.75
CA THR A 329 12.28 18.37 18.88
C THR A 329 11.70 19.54 18.08
N THR A 330 10.82 19.26 17.11
CA THR A 330 10.25 20.20 16.13
C THR A 330 11.25 20.76 15.11
N ASP A 331 12.34 20.03 14.88
CA ASP A 331 13.38 20.43 13.93
C ASP A 331 13.30 19.68 12.60
N ILE A 332 13.70 20.36 11.53
CA ILE A 332 14.02 19.71 10.26
C ILE A 332 15.43 19.15 10.38
N VAL A 333 15.56 17.84 10.24
CA VAL A 333 16.83 17.10 10.36
C VAL A 333 17.57 17.12 9.02
N SER A 334 16.85 16.82 7.94
CA SER A 334 17.41 16.82 6.59
C SER A 334 16.39 17.26 5.54
N LEU A 335 16.92 17.79 4.44
CA LEU A 335 16.14 18.23 3.29
C LEU A 335 16.83 17.76 2.00
N TYR A 336 16.07 17.06 1.16
CA TYR A 336 16.54 16.48 -0.09
C TYR A 336 15.67 16.95 -1.25
N GLN A 337 16.28 17.30 -2.38
CA GLN A 337 15.54 17.48 -3.63
C GLN A 337 15.10 16.13 -4.20
N ASN A 338 14.05 16.11 -5.02
CA ASN A 338 13.58 14.91 -5.70
C ASN A 338 14.59 14.23 -6.63
N SER A 339 15.65 14.94 -7.03
CA SER A 339 16.80 14.41 -7.78
C SER A 339 18.02 14.08 -6.91
N SER A 340 17.87 13.98 -5.59
CA SER A 340 18.98 13.69 -4.68
C SER A 340 19.46 12.24 -4.80
N GLU A 341 20.70 12.07 -5.25
CA GLU A 341 21.39 10.77 -5.28
C GLU A 341 21.65 10.22 -3.87
N GLU A 342 21.80 11.10 -2.87
CA GLU A 342 21.97 10.70 -1.45
C GLU A 342 20.71 10.04 -0.90
N LEU A 343 19.54 10.68 -1.09
CA LEU A 343 18.25 10.09 -0.71
C LEU A 343 18.00 8.79 -1.46
N TYR A 344 18.32 8.74 -2.75
CA TYR A 344 18.21 7.51 -3.53
C TYR A 344 19.13 6.39 -3.00
N SER A 345 20.36 6.71 -2.60
CA SER A 345 21.26 5.75 -1.97
C SER A 345 20.68 5.20 -0.67
N LEU A 346 20.15 6.06 0.21
CA LEU A 346 19.47 5.63 1.43
C LEU A 346 18.26 4.75 1.11
N PHE A 347 17.44 5.14 0.14
CA PHE A 347 16.31 4.36 -0.35
C PHE A 347 16.72 3.00 -0.91
N GLN A 348 17.84 2.91 -1.62
CA GLN A 348 18.34 1.65 -2.16
C GLN A 348 18.77 0.69 -1.05
N HIS A 349 19.47 1.19 -0.03
CA HIS A 349 19.99 0.35 1.07
C HIS A 349 18.92 0.01 2.12
N PHE A 350 17.99 0.94 2.39
CA PHE A 350 17.00 0.85 3.48
C PHE A 350 15.56 0.82 2.98
N TYR A 351 15.31 0.30 1.78
CA TYR A 351 13.97 0.29 1.16
C TYR A 351 12.84 -0.11 2.10
N ASP A 352 13.02 -1.22 2.80
CA ASP A 352 12.00 -1.76 3.70
C ASP A 352 11.63 -0.81 4.85
N HIS A 353 12.46 0.21 5.16
CA HIS A 353 12.17 1.26 6.15
C HIS A 353 11.35 2.42 5.58
N PHE A 354 11.29 2.59 4.26
CA PHE A 354 10.42 3.57 3.60
C PHE A 354 8.97 3.07 3.45
N HIS A 355 8.71 1.82 3.85
CA HIS A 355 7.41 1.21 3.87
C HIS A 355 7.00 0.90 5.32
N ALA A 356 5.76 1.22 5.67
CA ALA A 356 5.11 0.67 6.85
C ALA A 356 4.72 -0.80 6.60
N ASN A 357 5.71 -1.66 6.39
CA ASN A 357 5.50 -3.10 6.25
C ASN A 357 5.50 -3.73 7.66
N PRO A 358 4.52 -4.60 7.97
CA PRO A 358 4.53 -5.33 9.23
C PRO A 358 5.80 -6.16 9.32
N GLN A 359 6.71 -5.77 10.20
CA GLN A 359 8.01 -6.42 10.36
C GLN A 359 7.86 -7.80 11.04
N ASN A 360 6.74 -8.03 11.72
CA ASN A 360 6.49 -9.18 12.58
C ASN A 360 5.36 -10.09 12.07
N SER A 361 5.43 -10.53 10.79
CA SER A 361 4.53 -11.60 10.34
C SER A 361 5.09 -12.98 10.73
N SER A 362 4.33 -13.75 11.51
CA SER A 362 4.66 -15.14 11.88
C SER A 362 4.64 -16.10 10.67
N HIS A 363 4.04 -15.66 9.55
CA HIS A 363 3.79 -16.45 8.36
C HIS A 363 4.81 -16.22 7.23
N GLY A 364 5.76 -15.30 7.41
CA GLY A 364 6.86 -15.02 6.49
C GLY A 364 6.64 -13.78 5.62
N LYS A 365 7.74 -13.12 5.21
CA LYS A 365 7.75 -11.93 4.37
C LYS A 365 7.82 -12.34 2.88
N PHE A 366 6.68 -12.29 2.19
CA PHE A 366 6.59 -12.57 0.74
C PHE A 366 6.64 -11.33 -0.15
N ILE A 367 6.47 -10.15 0.45
CA ILE A 367 6.61 -8.87 -0.24
C ILE A 367 8.08 -8.72 -0.68
N SER A 368 8.26 -8.77 -2.00
CA SER A 368 9.58 -8.68 -2.62
C SER A 368 9.98 -7.22 -2.80
N SER A 369 11.15 -6.87 -2.29
CA SER A 369 11.79 -5.57 -2.50
C SER A 369 13.23 -5.73 -2.97
N HIS A 370 13.83 -4.68 -3.55
CA HIS A 370 15.25 -4.73 -3.90
C HIS A 370 16.20 -4.85 -2.70
N SER A 371 15.72 -4.60 -1.48
CA SER A 371 16.52 -4.82 -0.27
C SER A 371 16.47 -6.26 0.25
N ASN A 372 15.39 -7.01 -0.04
CA ASN A 372 15.17 -8.34 0.53
C ASN A 372 15.08 -9.47 -0.52
N ASN A 373 15.08 -9.14 -1.81
CA ASN A 373 14.92 -10.09 -2.91
C ASN A 373 15.91 -9.80 -4.05
N PHE A 374 16.78 -10.77 -4.35
CA PHE A 374 17.78 -10.66 -5.40
C PHE A 374 17.19 -10.44 -6.80
N HIS A 375 16.04 -11.04 -7.11
CA HIS A 375 15.39 -10.87 -8.41
C HIS A 375 14.80 -9.46 -8.57
N ALA A 376 14.24 -8.90 -7.50
CA ALA A 376 13.78 -7.51 -7.50
C ALA A 376 14.95 -6.53 -7.69
N LEU A 377 16.08 -6.81 -7.01
CA LEU A 377 17.31 -6.02 -7.15
C LEU A 377 17.88 -6.10 -8.57
N ASP A 378 17.93 -7.29 -9.18
CA ASP A 378 18.39 -7.49 -10.56
C ASP A 378 17.50 -6.74 -11.57
N GLN A 379 16.17 -6.81 -11.41
CA GLN A 379 15.24 -6.01 -12.20
C GLN A 379 15.52 -4.50 -12.07
N LEU A 380 15.75 -4.00 -10.85
CA LEU A 380 16.08 -2.59 -10.61
C LEU A 380 17.38 -2.21 -11.32
N HIS A 381 18.43 -3.04 -11.26
CA HIS A 381 19.68 -2.82 -11.97
C HIS A 381 19.49 -2.78 -13.48
N ILE A 382 18.68 -3.68 -14.04
CA ILE A 382 18.35 -3.68 -15.48
C ILE A 382 17.64 -2.37 -15.86
N ILE A 383 16.68 -1.90 -15.06
CA ILE A 383 15.98 -0.63 -15.31
C ILE A 383 16.95 0.54 -15.24
N LYS A 384 17.83 0.57 -14.23
CA LYS A 384 18.85 1.61 -14.06
C LYS A 384 19.82 1.66 -15.24
N ASN A 385 20.31 0.50 -15.68
CA ASN A 385 21.25 0.40 -16.80
C ASN A 385 20.61 0.77 -18.16
N LYS A 386 19.29 0.64 -18.29
CA LYS A 386 18.53 1.07 -19.48
C LYS A 386 18.14 2.55 -19.45
N ALA A 387 18.29 3.24 -18.32
CA ALA A 387 17.90 4.63 -18.21
C ALA A 387 18.90 5.53 -18.95
N SER A 388 18.38 6.49 -19.73
CA SER A 388 19.22 7.45 -20.47
C SER A 388 19.87 8.51 -19.56
N SER A 389 19.33 8.73 -18.37
CA SER A 389 19.83 9.73 -17.41
C SER A 389 19.64 9.25 -15.97
N SER A 390 20.72 9.31 -15.16
CA SER A 390 20.68 8.97 -13.73
C SER A 390 19.70 9.87 -12.98
N SER A 391 19.74 11.19 -13.24
CA SER A 391 18.86 12.15 -12.57
C SER A 391 17.38 11.88 -12.85
N GLN A 392 17.02 11.56 -14.10
CA GLN A 392 15.64 11.21 -14.45
C GLN A 392 15.22 9.87 -13.85
N PHE A 393 16.13 8.91 -13.77
CA PHE A 393 15.89 7.64 -13.08
C PHE A 393 15.63 7.88 -11.58
N VAL A 394 16.46 8.67 -10.90
CA VAL A 394 16.29 9.01 -9.49
C VAL A 394 14.96 9.71 -9.26
N LYS A 395 14.63 10.75 -10.04
CA LYS A 395 13.33 11.44 -9.95
C LYS A 395 12.17 10.45 -10.07
N LYS A 396 12.23 9.55 -11.05
CA LYS A 396 11.21 8.51 -11.26
C LYS A 396 11.08 7.55 -10.08
N MET A 397 12.19 7.17 -9.44
CA MET A 397 12.17 6.30 -8.26
C MET A 397 11.61 7.04 -7.04
N MET A 398 12.06 8.29 -6.82
CA MET A 398 11.64 9.10 -5.68
C MET A 398 10.20 9.59 -5.78
N ALA A 399 9.61 9.69 -6.98
CA ALA A 399 8.20 10.06 -7.19
C ALA A 399 7.18 9.09 -6.56
N SER A 400 7.63 7.93 -6.06
CA SER A 400 6.80 6.99 -5.31
C SER A 400 6.73 7.30 -3.81
N LEU A 401 7.68 8.09 -3.30
CA LEU A 401 7.77 8.44 -1.90
C LEU A 401 6.85 9.63 -1.56
N PRO A 402 6.26 9.64 -0.35
CA PRO A 402 6.17 8.53 0.59
C PRO A 402 5.22 7.41 0.10
N TYR A 403 5.61 6.14 0.25
CA TYR A 403 4.79 5.01 -0.24
C TYR A 403 3.45 4.94 0.48
N THR A 404 2.38 4.65 -0.27
CA THR A 404 1.07 4.36 0.31
C THR A 404 1.16 3.13 1.23
N CYS A 405 0.60 3.22 2.44
CA CYS A 405 0.54 2.10 3.37
C CYS A 405 -0.32 0.95 2.83
N GLN A 406 0.13 -0.30 3.07
CA GLN A 406 -0.64 -1.51 2.78
C GLN A 406 -1.16 -1.60 1.33
N SER A 407 -0.39 -1.09 0.38
CA SER A 407 -0.75 -1.07 -1.04
C SER A 407 -0.28 -2.31 -1.82
N GLN A 408 0.37 -3.26 -1.14
CA GLN A 408 0.95 -4.46 -1.74
C GLN A 408 0.31 -5.70 -1.12
N SER A 409 -0.05 -6.67 -1.94
CA SER A 409 -0.52 -7.97 -1.50
C SER A 409 0.64 -8.78 -0.88
N PRO A 410 0.46 -9.35 0.32
CA PRO A 410 1.46 -10.21 0.96
C PRO A 410 1.44 -11.66 0.41
N SER A 411 0.70 -11.92 -0.67
CA SER A 411 0.53 -13.26 -1.19
C SER A 411 1.85 -13.87 -1.70
N PRO A 412 2.15 -15.14 -1.37
CA PRO A 412 3.35 -15.83 -1.83
C PRO A 412 3.41 -15.97 -3.35
N TYR A 413 2.26 -15.89 -4.04
CA TYR A 413 2.21 -15.97 -5.50
C TYR A 413 2.82 -14.75 -6.19
N PHE A 414 3.00 -13.65 -5.47
CA PHE A 414 3.71 -12.46 -5.94
C PHE A 414 5.19 -12.41 -5.54
N ASP A 415 5.68 -13.37 -4.74
CA ASP A 415 7.10 -13.42 -4.36
C ASP A 415 7.97 -13.73 -5.59
N LEU A 416 8.85 -12.79 -5.94
CA LEU A 416 9.73 -12.89 -7.09
C LEU A 416 10.83 -13.96 -6.92
N SER A 417 11.01 -14.51 -5.72
CA SER A 417 11.84 -15.71 -5.47
C SER A 417 11.12 -17.01 -5.83
N LEU A 418 9.78 -16.98 -5.94
CA LEU A 418 8.96 -18.15 -6.25
C LEU A 418 8.55 -18.20 -7.71
N PHE A 419 7.93 -17.13 -8.20
CA PHE A 419 7.30 -17.11 -9.51
C PHE A 419 7.77 -15.93 -10.35
N ARG A 420 7.97 -16.20 -11.64
CA ARG A 420 8.06 -15.21 -12.71
C ARG A 420 6.68 -15.08 -13.37
N TYR A 421 6.22 -13.84 -13.52
CA TYR A 421 4.97 -13.47 -14.16
C TYR A 421 5.13 -12.11 -14.84
N ASP A 422 4.19 -11.73 -15.70
CA ASP A 422 4.23 -10.42 -16.36
C ASP A 422 3.63 -9.34 -15.45
N GLU A 423 4.50 -8.55 -14.84
CA GLU A 423 4.14 -7.45 -13.91
C GLU A 423 3.27 -6.36 -14.56
N LYS A 424 3.26 -6.25 -15.89
CA LYS A 424 2.37 -5.32 -16.62
C LYS A 424 0.92 -5.78 -16.58
N LEU A 425 0.70 -7.09 -16.49
CA LEU A 425 -0.64 -7.70 -16.51
C LEU A 425 -1.17 -7.93 -15.08
N ILE A 426 -0.29 -8.29 -14.16
CA ILE A 426 -0.63 -8.56 -12.76
C ILE A 426 0.53 -8.18 -11.85
N SER A 427 0.28 -7.54 -10.70
CA SER A 427 1.35 -7.16 -9.78
C SER A 427 0.90 -7.26 -8.33
N ALA A 428 1.86 -7.35 -7.40
CA ALA A 428 1.59 -7.26 -5.97
C ALA A 428 0.88 -5.94 -5.58
N ILE A 429 1.15 -4.85 -6.30
CA ILE A 429 0.55 -3.54 -6.03
C ILE A 429 -0.95 -3.59 -6.39
N ASP A 430 -1.78 -3.23 -5.43
CA ASP A 430 -3.24 -3.21 -5.52
C ASP A 430 -3.72 -2.06 -6.42
N ARG A 431 -3.81 -2.34 -7.73
CA ARG A 431 -4.28 -1.41 -8.76
C ARG A 431 -4.94 -2.16 -9.90
N HIS A 432 -5.92 -1.51 -10.50
CA HIS A 432 -6.56 -2.01 -11.71
C HIS A 432 -5.56 -2.11 -12.89
N ARG A 433 -5.78 -3.09 -13.75
CA ARG A 433 -5.01 -3.35 -14.96
C ARG A 433 -5.96 -3.49 -16.15
N HIS A 434 -5.44 -3.30 -17.36
CA HIS A 434 -6.23 -3.62 -18.55
C HIS A 434 -6.46 -5.13 -18.61
N CYS A 435 -7.70 -5.52 -18.89
CA CYS A 435 -8.06 -6.93 -19.02
C CYS A 435 -7.31 -7.56 -20.20
N THR A 436 -6.76 -8.76 -19.99
CA THR A 436 -6.12 -9.54 -21.06
C THR A 436 -6.99 -10.71 -21.47
N GLU A 437 -7.02 -11.00 -22.76
CA GLU A 437 -7.69 -12.21 -23.28
C GLU A 437 -6.84 -13.47 -23.02
N HIS A 438 -5.52 -13.32 -23.01
CA HIS A 438 -4.60 -14.43 -22.78
C HIS A 438 -4.41 -14.73 -21.29
N PRO A 439 -4.27 -16.02 -20.92
CA PRO A 439 -3.96 -16.41 -19.55
C PRO A 439 -2.60 -15.87 -19.10
N ILE A 440 -2.56 -15.31 -17.90
CA ILE A 440 -1.35 -14.84 -17.23
C ILE A 440 -0.63 -16.06 -16.65
N LYS A 441 0.61 -16.29 -17.07
CA LYS A 441 1.39 -17.48 -16.71
C LYS A 441 2.27 -17.20 -15.50
N PHE A 442 2.25 -18.11 -14.53
CA PHE A 442 3.17 -18.12 -13.39
C PHE A 442 4.17 -19.27 -13.57
N MET A 443 5.45 -18.93 -13.72
CA MET A 443 6.53 -19.87 -13.98
C MET A 443 7.45 -19.93 -12.75
N PRO A 444 7.77 -21.11 -12.19
CA PRO A 444 8.68 -21.18 -11.05
C PRO A 444 10.06 -20.67 -11.43
N VAL A 445 10.68 -19.87 -10.56
CA VAL A 445 12.03 -19.32 -10.81
C VAL A 445 13.06 -20.42 -11.04
N ARG A 446 12.93 -21.54 -10.33
CA ARG A 446 13.84 -22.70 -10.43
C ARG A 446 13.64 -23.54 -11.71
N GLN A 447 12.49 -23.40 -12.37
CA GLN A 447 12.12 -24.15 -13.57
C GLN A 447 11.44 -23.21 -14.57
N PRO A 448 12.19 -22.28 -15.17
CA PRO A 448 11.63 -21.16 -15.92
C PRO A 448 10.86 -21.59 -17.18
N ASN A 449 11.09 -22.79 -17.68
CA ASN A 449 10.43 -23.33 -18.88
C ASN A 449 9.12 -24.07 -18.57
N VAL A 450 8.72 -24.15 -17.30
CA VAL A 450 7.49 -24.84 -16.87
C VAL A 450 6.50 -23.80 -16.38
N VAL A 451 5.29 -23.80 -16.95
CA VAL A 451 4.18 -23.03 -16.41
C VAL A 451 3.55 -23.82 -15.26
N LYS A 452 3.58 -23.27 -14.05
CA LYS A 452 3.06 -23.95 -12.86
C LYS A 452 1.57 -23.80 -12.69
N PHE A 453 1.06 -22.58 -12.92
CA PHE A 453 -0.37 -22.30 -13.01
C PHE A 453 -0.62 -21.08 -13.89
N LYS A 454 -1.89 -20.84 -14.21
CA LYS A 454 -2.34 -19.72 -15.03
C LYS A 454 -3.53 -19.05 -14.37
N ILE A 455 -3.62 -17.73 -14.51
CA ILE A 455 -4.80 -16.96 -14.14
C ILE A 455 -5.39 -16.40 -15.43
N LYS A 456 -6.61 -16.80 -15.75
CA LYS A 456 -7.35 -16.29 -16.91
C LYS A 456 -8.50 -15.43 -16.38
N PRO A 457 -8.47 -14.11 -16.57
CA PRO A 457 -9.58 -13.26 -16.12
C PRO A 457 -10.80 -13.37 -17.04
N GLY A 458 -10.63 -13.60 -18.35
CA GLY A 458 -11.75 -13.72 -19.31
C GLY A 458 -12.41 -15.10 -19.32
N SER A 459 -13.68 -15.14 -19.76
CA SER A 459 -14.43 -16.40 -19.90
C SER A 459 -13.83 -17.32 -20.98
N ASP A 460 -14.13 -18.62 -20.89
CA ASP A 460 -13.75 -19.61 -21.92
C ASP A 460 -14.66 -19.57 -23.17
N SER A 461 -15.81 -18.89 -23.10
CA SER A 461 -16.70 -18.67 -24.23
C SER A 461 -16.12 -17.57 -25.15
N GLY A 462 -15.56 -17.96 -26.30
CA GLY A 462 -14.91 -17.08 -27.30
C GLY A 462 -15.78 -16.02 -27.99
N THR A 463 -16.78 -15.47 -27.29
CA THR A 463 -17.63 -14.36 -27.74
C THR A 463 -17.21 -13.08 -27.02
N SER A 464 -16.05 -12.51 -27.38
CA SER A 464 -15.67 -11.16 -26.94
C SER A 464 -16.15 -10.12 -27.95
N ASP A 465 -17.08 -9.26 -27.50
CA ASP A 465 -17.33 -7.98 -28.17
C ASP A 465 -16.12 -7.06 -27.87
N ASN A 466 -15.20 -6.98 -28.84
CA ASN A 466 -13.89 -6.32 -28.75
C ASN A 466 -13.92 -4.80 -28.53
N ARG A 467 -15.11 -4.20 -28.35
CA ARG A 467 -15.28 -2.74 -28.29
C ARG A 467 -15.28 -2.16 -26.88
N ALA A 468 -15.53 -2.97 -25.84
CA ALA A 468 -15.62 -2.45 -24.47
C ALA A 468 -14.26 -2.51 -23.74
N LYS A 469 -13.75 -1.36 -23.29
CA LYS A 469 -12.56 -1.30 -22.41
C LYS A 469 -12.89 -1.96 -21.07
N ARG A 470 -12.34 -3.15 -20.81
CA ARG A 470 -12.47 -3.87 -19.54
C ARG A 470 -11.24 -3.67 -18.68
N ILE A 471 -11.46 -3.43 -17.39
CA ILE A 471 -10.40 -3.41 -16.39
C ILE A 471 -10.50 -4.66 -15.51
N SER A 472 -9.36 -5.13 -15.03
CA SER A 472 -9.28 -6.27 -14.12
C SER A 472 -8.52 -5.90 -12.86
N SER A 473 -9.02 -6.39 -11.72
CA SER A 473 -8.31 -6.40 -10.45
C SER A 473 -8.14 -7.84 -9.98
N PHE A 474 -7.13 -8.07 -9.15
CA PHE A 474 -6.76 -9.40 -8.69
C PHE A 474 -6.54 -9.38 -7.18
N LEU A 475 -7.32 -10.17 -6.46
CA LEU A 475 -7.20 -10.30 -5.01
C LEU A 475 -6.71 -11.70 -4.69
N PHE A 476 -5.46 -11.83 -4.26
CA PHE A 476 -4.90 -13.10 -3.80
C PHE A 476 -5.00 -13.19 -2.29
N HIS A 477 -5.44 -14.35 -1.81
CA HIS A 477 -5.39 -14.64 -0.39
C HIS A 477 -3.92 -14.71 0.07
N PRO A 478 -3.57 -14.15 1.25
CA PRO A 478 -2.19 -14.18 1.76
C PRO A 478 -1.56 -15.56 1.98
N PHE A 479 -2.38 -16.63 2.03
CA PHE A 479 -1.96 -17.94 2.55
C PHE A 479 -2.58 -19.11 1.81
N PHE A 480 -3.87 -19.03 1.48
CA PHE A 480 -4.51 -20.10 0.74
C PHE A 480 -4.26 -19.97 -0.76
N PRO A 481 -4.25 -21.10 -1.50
CA PRO A 481 -4.20 -21.09 -2.96
C PRO A 481 -5.56 -20.66 -3.50
N LEU A 482 -5.91 -19.40 -3.25
CA LEU A 482 -7.18 -18.76 -3.56
C LEU A 482 -6.91 -17.37 -4.12
N ALA A 483 -7.50 -17.08 -5.26
CA ALA A 483 -7.46 -15.75 -5.86
C ALA A 483 -8.79 -15.42 -6.53
N LEU A 484 -9.15 -14.14 -6.52
CA LEU A 484 -10.26 -13.58 -7.27
C LEU A 484 -9.70 -12.80 -8.46
N SER A 485 -10.24 -13.03 -9.64
CA SER A 485 -10.12 -12.07 -10.74
C SER A 485 -11.46 -11.39 -10.95
N ILE A 486 -11.45 -10.07 -10.87
CA ILE A 486 -12.65 -9.23 -10.90
C ILE A 486 -12.57 -8.37 -12.15
N GLN A 487 -13.55 -8.51 -13.03
CA GLN A 487 -13.64 -7.73 -14.26
C GLN A 487 -14.73 -6.68 -14.12
N GLN A 488 -14.38 -5.44 -14.41
CA GLN A 488 -15.33 -4.33 -14.47
C GLN A 488 -15.38 -3.81 -15.89
N THR A 489 -16.61 -3.72 -16.40
CA THR A 489 -16.92 -3.11 -17.69
C THR A 489 -17.94 -2.00 -17.45
N TYR A 490 -17.76 -0.86 -18.11
CA TYR A 490 -18.64 0.29 -17.94
C TYR A 490 -20.11 -0.10 -18.18
N MET A 491 -20.99 0.21 -17.22
CA MET A 491 -22.44 -0.07 -17.27
C MET A 491 -22.83 -1.57 -17.35
N GLN A 492 -21.91 -2.50 -17.07
CA GLN A 492 -22.20 -3.92 -16.98
C GLN A 492 -21.97 -4.43 -15.55
N PRO A 493 -22.64 -5.52 -15.14
CA PRO A 493 -22.35 -6.19 -13.89
C PRO A 493 -20.88 -6.60 -13.78
N THR A 494 -20.37 -6.60 -12.56
CA THR A 494 -19.03 -7.09 -12.26
C THR A 494 -18.98 -8.60 -12.49
N VAL A 495 -17.99 -9.08 -13.25
CA VAL A 495 -17.76 -10.52 -13.44
C VAL A 495 -16.63 -10.96 -12.52
N VAL A 496 -16.88 -11.98 -11.70
CA VAL A 496 -15.90 -12.49 -10.74
C VAL A 496 -15.59 -13.95 -11.05
N ASN A 497 -14.31 -14.29 -11.12
CA ASN A 497 -13.86 -15.67 -11.18
C ASN A 497 -13.09 -16.03 -9.91
N ILE A 498 -13.27 -17.27 -9.45
CA ILE A 498 -12.53 -17.83 -8.32
C ILE A 498 -11.51 -18.84 -8.82
N HIS A 499 -10.24 -18.56 -8.56
CA HIS A 499 -9.13 -19.47 -8.83
C HIS A 499 -8.73 -20.12 -7.52
N PHE A 500 -8.85 -21.44 -7.42
CA PHE A 500 -8.51 -22.15 -6.19
C PHE A 500 -7.80 -23.47 -6.44
N ARG A 501 -7.26 -24.09 -5.40
CA ARG A 501 -6.73 -25.45 -5.46
C ARG A 501 -7.81 -26.46 -5.10
N ARG A 502 -8.12 -27.36 -6.04
CA ARG A 502 -8.96 -28.52 -5.81
C ARG A 502 -8.22 -29.61 -5.03
#